data_AF-A0AA41R7W7-F1
#
_entry.id   AF-A0AA41R7W7-F1
#
_cell.length_a   1.000
_cell.length_b   1.000
_cell.length_c   1.000
_cell.angle_alpha   90.00
_cell.angle_beta   90.00
_cell.angle_gamma   90.00
#
_symmetry.space_group_name_H-M   'P 1'
#
loop_
_entity.id
_entity.type
_entity.pdbx_description
1 polymer ?
#
loop_
_entity_poly.entity_id
_entity_poly.type
_entity_poly.pdbx_seq_one_letter_code
_entity_poly.pdbx_strand_id
1 'polypeptide(L)'
;MTRLFYGEVDSVIWGLERMKPPDATAKEEIRKLIGYLLNNRERIHYRGDRIGGYPIGSGGIESANKFICHTRMKRSGDWWVKQTGNRMLAIRCAIYNGTYDKVFQKYKVAQIPQ
;
A
#
# COMPACT_ATOMS: atom_id res chain seq x y z
N MET A 1 12.77 -20.90 -0.60
CA MET A 1 11.52 -20.14 -0.31
C MET A 1 11.20 -20.30 1.17
N THR A 2 10.70 -19.27 1.84
CA THR A 2 10.52 -19.23 3.31
C THR A 2 9.20 -19.87 3.76
N ARG A 3 9.08 -20.24 5.05
CA ARG A 3 7.84 -20.83 5.62
C ARG A 3 6.60 -19.96 5.45
N LEU A 4 6.73 -18.65 5.64
CA LEU A 4 5.65 -17.68 5.40
C LEU A 4 5.12 -17.73 3.96
N PHE A 5 6.01 -17.96 2.98
CA PHE A 5 5.60 -18.06 1.58
C PHE A 5 4.61 -19.21 1.36
N TYR A 6 4.78 -20.32 2.08
CA TYR A 6 3.92 -21.49 2.01
C TYR A 6 2.66 -21.40 2.90
N GLY A 7 2.48 -20.29 3.62
CA GLY A 7 1.36 -20.12 4.57
C GLY A 7 1.58 -20.85 5.90
N GLU A 8 2.80 -21.32 6.18
CA GLU A 8 3.14 -22.02 7.43
C GLU A 8 3.35 -21.02 8.60
N VAL A 9 2.35 -20.17 8.85
CA VAL A 9 2.42 -19.07 9.82
C VAL A 9 2.61 -19.61 11.24
N ASP A 10 1.89 -20.66 11.60
CA ASP A 10 1.95 -21.26 12.94
C ASP A 10 3.35 -21.82 13.23
N SER A 11 4.01 -22.43 12.25
CA SER A 11 5.38 -22.93 12.38
C SER A 11 6.42 -21.80 12.53
N VAL A 12 6.13 -20.61 12.00
CA VAL A 12 6.98 -19.42 12.18
C VAL A 12 6.79 -18.85 13.57
N ILE A 13 5.54 -18.69 14.03
CA ILE A 13 5.20 -18.24 15.38
C ILE A 13 5.85 -19.15 16.42
N TRP A 14 5.71 -20.47 16.26
CA TRP A 14 6.31 -21.47 17.15
C TRP A 14 7.84 -21.35 17.25
N GLY A 15 8.50 -20.94 16.16
CA GLY A 15 9.93 -20.66 16.14
C GLY A 15 10.27 -19.35 16.86
N LEU A 16 9.48 -18.31 16.66
CA LEU A 16 9.65 -17.00 17.32
C LEU A 16 9.47 -17.10 18.84
N GLU A 17 8.50 -17.88 19.32
CA GLU A 17 8.26 -18.10 20.75
C GLU A 17 9.44 -18.78 21.48
N ARG A 18 10.24 -19.58 20.75
CA ARG A 18 11.40 -20.29 21.30
C ARG A 18 12.71 -19.51 21.16
N MET A 19 12.69 -18.41 20.44
CA MET A 19 13.88 -17.61 20.22
C MET A 19 14.31 -16.99 21.54
N LYS A 20 15.61 -17.05 21.84
CA LYS A 20 16.20 -16.36 23.00
C LYS A 20 16.64 -14.97 22.55
N PRO A 21 15.89 -13.90 22.89
CA PRO A 21 16.28 -12.55 22.49
C PRO A 21 17.56 -12.12 23.21
N PRO A 22 18.51 -11.45 22.52
CA PRO A 22 19.75 -10.96 23.11
C PRO A 22 19.52 -9.79 24.09
N ASP A 23 18.46 -9.01 23.88
CA ASP A 23 18.14 -7.82 24.68
C ASP A 23 16.62 -7.56 24.76
N ALA A 24 16.23 -6.57 25.56
CA ALA A 24 14.82 -6.23 25.79
C ALA A 24 14.12 -5.66 24.54
N THR A 25 14.84 -4.95 23.67
CA THR A 25 14.32 -4.42 22.40
C THR A 25 13.99 -5.58 21.47
N ALA A 26 14.93 -6.52 21.30
CA ALA A 26 14.70 -7.71 20.49
C ALA A 26 13.52 -8.55 21.00
N LYS A 27 13.38 -8.68 22.33
CA LYS A 27 12.22 -9.36 22.95
C LYS A 27 10.90 -8.69 22.58
N GLU A 28 10.87 -7.37 22.63
CA GLU A 28 9.68 -6.59 22.31
C GLU A 28 9.31 -6.65 20.83
N GLU A 29 10.30 -6.60 19.92
CA GLU A 29 10.06 -6.75 18.49
C GLU A 29 9.56 -8.15 18.11
N ILE A 30 10.08 -9.21 18.76
CA ILE A 30 9.56 -10.58 18.60
C ILE A 30 8.09 -10.65 19.06
N ARG A 31 7.76 -10.05 20.21
CA ARG A 31 6.38 -10.01 20.73
C ARG A 31 5.43 -9.31 19.75
N LYS A 32 5.84 -8.16 19.21
CA LYS A 32 5.07 -7.41 18.20
C LYS A 32 4.88 -8.23 16.93
N LEU A 33 5.94 -8.88 16.45
CA LEU A 33 5.90 -9.70 15.24
C LEU A 33 4.94 -10.88 15.40
N ILE A 34 4.98 -11.59 16.54
CA ILE A 34 4.02 -12.67 16.84
C ILE A 34 2.58 -12.13 16.78
N GLY A 35 2.31 -11.01 17.46
CA GLY A 35 0.98 -10.39 17.44
C GLY A 35 0.52 -10.00 16.03
N TYR A 36 1.42 -9.44 15.22
CA TYR A 36 1.13 -9.11 13.82
C TYR A 36 0.78 -10.35 12.99
N LEU A 37 1.58 -11.41 13.09
CA LEU A 37 1.36 -12.66 12.34
C LEU A 37 0.04 -13.33 12.74
N LEU A 38 -0.29 -13.35 14.03
CA LEU A 38 -1.59 -13.87 14.52
C LEU A 38 -2.77 -13.09 13.94
N ASN A 39 -2.72 -11.76 14.02
CA ASN A 39 -3.80 -10.88 13.55
C ASN A 39 -3.99 -10.90 12.02
N ASN A 40 -2.94 -11.27 11.27
CA ASN A 40 -2.95 -11.27 9.81
C ASN A 40 -2.84 -12.67 9.21
N ARG A 41 -3.04 -13.74 9.98
CA ARG A 41 -2.89 -15.13 9.51
C ARG A 41 -3.69 -15.43 8.24
N GLU A 42 -4.92 -14.93 8.18
CA GLU A 42 -5.85 -15.10 7.04
C GLU A 42 -5.52 -14.18 5.85
N ARG A 43 -4.51 -13.33 5.97
CA ARG A 43 -4.04 -12.44 4.89
C ARG A 43 -2.71 -12.92 4.30
N ILE A 44 -2.10 -13.97 4.86
CA ILE A 44 -0.81 -14.50 4.42
C ILE A 44 -1.07 -15.61 3.40
N HIS A 45 -1.31 -15.21 2.14
CA HIS A 45 -1.63 -16.09 1.03
C HIS A 45 -0.64 -16.01 -0.16
N TYR A 46 0.63 -15.73 0.14
CA TYR A 46 1.66 -15.45 -0.86
C TYR A 46 1.80 -16.51 -1.96
N ARG A 47 1.66 -17.81 -1.63
CA ARG A 47 1.70 -18.86 -2.64
C ARG A 47 0.56 -18.76 -3.63
N GLY A 48 -0.66 -18.56 -3.13
CA GLY A 48 -1.85 -18.38 -3.96
C GLY A 48 -1.73 -17.12 -4.82
N ASP A 49 -1.29 -16.01 -4.21
CA ASP A 49 -1.07 -14.75 -4.89
C ASP A 49 -0.07 -14.89 -6.04
N ARG A 50 1.06 -15.59 -5.79
CA ARG A 50 2.06 -15.82 -6.83
C ARG A 50 1.55 -16.69 -7.96
N ILE A 51 0.77 -17.73 -7.67
CA ILE A 51 0.17 -18.60 -8.69
C ILE A 51 -0.85 -17.81 -9.52
N GLY A 52 -1.63 -16.94 -8.87
CA GLY A 52 -2.59 -16.05 -9.53
C GLY A 52 -1.96 -14.88 -10.28
N GLY A 53 -0.63 -14.73 -10.25
CA GLY A 53 0.07 -13.61 -10.89
C GLY A 53 -0.10 -12.26 -10.18
N TYR A 54 -0.58 -12.26 -8.93
CA TYR A 54 -0.72 -11.06 -8.14
C TYR A 54 0.63 -10.58 -7.61
N PRO A 55 0.86 -9.25 -7.56
CA PRO A 55 2.07 -8.70 -6.98
C PRO A 55 2.09 -8.91 -5.47
N ILE A 56 3.15 -9.56 -4.97
CA ILE A 56 3.35 -9.82 -3.53
C ILE A 56 4.01 -8.62 -2.82
N GLY A 57 4.71 -7.76 -3.57
CA GLY A 57 5.42 -6.60 -3.04
C GLY A 57 4.66 -5.28 -3.25
N SER A 58 4.90 -4.32 -2.37
CA SER A 58 4.35 -2.95 -2.46
C SER A 58 4.98 -2.10 -3.57
N GLY A 59 6.09 -2.55 -4.18
CA GLY A 59 6.90 -1.74 -5.11
C GLY A 59 6.12 -1.15 -6.30
N GLY A 60 5.16 -1.90 -6.85
CA GLY A 60 4.28 -1.41 -7.91
C GLY A 60 3.40 -0.24 -7.45
N ILE A 61 2.80 -0.37 -6.26
CA ILE A 61 1.96 0.67 -5.65
C ILE A 61 2.78 1.89 -5.23
N GLU A 62 3.97 1.68 -4.65
CA GLU A 62 4.87 2.77 -4.27
C GLU A 62 5.38 3.55 -5.48
N SER A 63 5.70 2.84 -6.56
CA SER A 63 6.10 3.46 -7.83
C SER A 63 4.94 4.27 -8.41
N ALA A 64 3.73 3.71 -8.45
CA ALA A 64 2.55 4.43 -8.91
C ALA A 64 2.29 5.70 -8.07
N ASN A 65 2.38 5.64 -6.74
CA ASN A 65 2.24 6.80 -5.88
C ASN A 65 3.33 7.86 -6.16
N LYS A 66 4.58 7.44 -6.40
CA LYS A 66 5.68 8.34 -6.76
C LYS A 66 5.41 9.07 -8.08
N PHE A 67 4.93 8.37 -9.11
CA PHE A 67 4.68 8.98 -10.42
C PHE A 67 3.40 9.81 -10.47
N ILE A 68 2.32 9.34 -9.85
CA ILE A 68 1.01 10.01 -9.93
C ILE A 68 0.99 11.20 -8.96
N CYS A 69 1.25 10.94 -7.68
CA CYS A 69 1.10 11.92 -6.60
C CYS A 69 2.36 12.78 -6.42
N HIS A 70 3.51 12.16 -6.11
CA HIS A 70 4.70 12.94 -5.70
C HIS A 70 5.17 13.92 -6.75
N THR A 71 5.13 13.53 -8.04
CA THR A 71 5.54 14.39 -9.15
C THR A 71 4.88 15.77 -9.15
N ARG A 72 3.66 15.91 -8.63
CA ARG A 72 2.96 17.21 -8.59
C ARG A 72 2.71 17.74 -7.17
N MET A 73 2.46 16.86 -6.21
CA MET A 73 1.95 17.24 -4.90
C MET A 73 3.02 17.23 -3.79
N LYS A 74 4.20 16.67 -4.06
CA LYS A 74 5.32 16.57 -3.10
C LYS A 74 6.55 17.31 -3.63
N ARG A 75 6.38 18.59 -3.97
CA ARG A 75 7.47 19.49 -4.38
C ARG A 75 7.81 20.44 -3.24
N SER A 76 9.05 20.96 -3.24
CA SER A 76 9.47 21.95 -2.26
C SER A 76 8.58 23.20 -2.34
N GLY A 77 8.08 23.66 -1.19
CA GLY A 77 7.21 24.83 -1.08
C GLY A 77 5.73 24.56 -1.39
N ASP A 78 5.34 23.36 -1.82
CA ASP A 78 3.93 23.02 -2.02
C ASP A 78 3.24 22.76 -0.68
N TRP A 79 2.13 23.44 -0.46
CA TRP A 79 1.20 23.16 0.64
C TRP A 79 -0.21 22.99 0.07
N TRP A 80 -0.90 21.94 0.50
CA TRP A 80 -2.21 21.59 -0.01
C TRP A 80 -3.23 21.55 1.12
N VAL A 81 -4.36 22.23 0.94
CA VAL A 81 -5.55 21.96 1.75
C VAL A 81 -6.14 20.64 1.26
N LYS A 82 -6.60 19.77 2.17
CA LYS A 82 -7.10 18.42 1.84
C LYS A 82 -8.11 18.41 0.69
N GLN A 83 -9.03 19.38 0.66
CA GLN A 83 -10.03 19.50 -0.39
C GLN A 83 -9.41 19.76 -1.78
N THR A 84 -8.49 20.72 -1.89
CA THR A 84 -7.84 21.07 -3.17
C THR A 84 -6.81 20.02 -3.57
N GLY A 85 -6.09 19.43 -2.61
CA GLY A 85 -5.18 18.31 -2.82
C GLY A 85 -5.89 17.10 -3.39
N ASN A 86 -7.05 16.71 -2.84
CA ASN A 86 -7.85 15.60 -3.37
C ASN A 86 -8.32 15.85 -4.81
N ARG A 87 -8.71 17.09 -5.14
CA ARG A 87 -9.08 17.47 -6.52
C ARG A 87 -7.90 17.36 -7.47
N MET A 88 -6.71 17.84 -7.06
CA MET A 88 -5.49 17.71 -7.85
C MET A 88 -5.10 16.25 -8.07
N LEU A 89 -5.17 15.43 -7.03
CA LEU A 89 -4.90 13.99 -7.12
C LEU A 89 -5.88 13.31 -8.10
N ALA A 90 -7.17 13.64 -8.04
CA ALA A 90 -8.17 13.09 -8.95
C ALA A 90 -7.85 13.42 -10.42
N ILE A 91 -7.41 14.64 -10.71
CA ILE A 91 -6.97 15.03 -12.06
C ILE A 91 -5.75 14.21 -12.48
N ARG A 92 -4.75 14.06 -11.60
CA ARG A 92 -3.56 13.24 -11.88
C ARG A 92 -3.95 11.79 -12.19
N CYS A 93 -4.81 11.18 -11.38
CA CYS A 93 -5.31 9.83 -11.63
C CYS A 93 -6.04 9.74 -12.98
N ALA A 94 -6.87 10.72 -13.32
CA ALA A 94 -7.59 10.73 -14.60
C ALA A 94 -6.64 10.79 -15.81
N ILE A 95 -5.53 11.53 -15.71
CA ILE A 95 -4.49 11.58 -16.76
C ILE A 95 -3.86 10.19 -16.96
N TYR A 96 -3.37 9.55 -15.89
CA TYR A 96 -2.71 8.25 -16.01
C TYR A 96 -3.67 7.12 -16.38
N ASN A 97 -4.96 7.26 -16.06
CA ASN A 97 -5.99 6.31 -16.44
C ASN A 97 -6.56 6.58 -17.85
N GLY A 98 -6.10 7.61 -18.57
CA GLY A 98 -6.64 7.99 -19.88
C GLY A 98 -8.11 8.46 -19.86
N THR A 99 -8.62 8.87 -18.69
CA THR A 99 -10.01 9.29 -18.49
C THR A 99 -10.15 10.80 -18.27
N TYR A 100 -9.06 11.55 -18.46
CA TYR A 100 -9.02 13.00 -18.26
C TYR A 100 -10.15 13.72 -18.99
N ASP A 101 -10.34 13.46 -20.29
CA ASP A 101 -11.36 14.14 -21.09
C ASP A 101 -12.75 13.91 -20.52
N LYS A 102 -13.07 12.66 -20.13
CA LYS A 102 -14.36 12.33 -19.51
C LYS A 102 -14.59 13.09 -18.20
N VAL A 103 -13.56 13.20 -17.36
CA VAL A 103 -13.62 13.95 -16.10
C VAL A 103 -13.79 15.44 -16.37
N PHE A 104 -13.07 15.99 -17.36
CA PHE A 104 -13.13 17.39 -17.71
C PHE A 104 -14.47 17.79 -18.34
N GLN A 105 -15.05 16.94 -19.20
CA GLN A 105 -16.39 17.15 -19.76
C GLN A 105 -17.45 17.22 -18.65
N LYS A 106 -17.40 16.31 -17.67
CA LYS A 106 -18.31 16.35 -16.50
C LYS A 106 -18.16 17.66 -15.72
N TYR A 107 -16.94 18.13 -15.53
CA TYR A 107 -16.69 19.42 -14.87
C TYR A 107 -17.31 20.58 -15.63
N LYS A 108 -17.14 20.65 -16.96
CA LYS A 108 -17.71 21.72 -17.79
C LYS A 108 -19.24 21.77 -17.68
N VAL A 109 -19.90 20.62 -17.80
CA VAL A 109 -21.38 20.52 -17.69
C VAL A 109 -21.88 20.97 -16.30
N ALA A 110 -21.11 20.72 -15.25
CA ALA A 110 -21.49 21.09 -13.88
C ALA A 110 -21.25 22.57 -13.52
N GLN A 111 -20.50 23.33 -14.34
CA GLN A 111 -20.07 24.70 -14.01
C GLN A 111 -20.52 25.75 -15.04
N ILE A 112 -20.92 25.33 -16.24
CA ILE A 112 -21.44 26.23 -17.28
C ILE A 112 -22.96 25.97 -17.35
N PRO A 113 -23.81 26.90 -16.91
CA PRO A 113 -25.24 26.83 -17.19
C PRO A 113 -25.43 26.80 -18.71
N GLN A 114 -26.33 25.94 -19.21
CA GLN A 114 -26.79 26.03 -20.59
C GLN A 114 -27.60 27.31 -20.80
#